data_AF-A0AAN8FMF4-F1
#
_entry.id   AF-A0AAN8FMF4-F1
#
_cell.length_a   1.000
_cell.length_b   1.000
_cell.length_c   1.000
_cell.angle_alpha   90.00
_cell.angle_beta   90.00
_cell.angle_gamma   90.00
#
_symmetry.space_group_name_H-M   'P 1'
#
loop_
_entity.id
_entity.type
_entity.pdbx_description
1 polymer ?
#
loop_
_entity_poly.entity_id
_entity_poly.type
_entity_poly.pdbx_seq_one_letter_code
_entity_poly.pdbx_strand_id
1 'polypeptide(L)'
;MLQPPTSGGGTTFPLLNITVMPSIGDVVFWTNMNIYQGLNGKSLHGGCPVWEGEKVIATLWIRSYDQELLETMTSKGHMDIAKLIDPNLVHHE
;
A
#
# COMPACT_ATOMS: atom_id res chain seq x y z
N MET A 1 2.86 4.32 10.13
CA MET A 1 2.91 5.73 10.55
C MET A 1 3.65 5.77 11.87
N LEU A 2 4.79 6.47 11.94
CA LEU A 2 5.62 6.48 13.15
C LEU A 2 5.21 7.64 14.07
N GLN A 3 4.92 8.80 13.49
CA GLN A 3 4.42 9.98 14.20
C GLN A 3 3.43 10.73 13.30
N PRO A 4 2.14 10.83 13.68
CA PRO A 4 1.20 11.69 12.97
C PRO A 4 1.47 13.17 13.30
N PRO A 5 1.28 14.09 12.35
CA PRO A 5 1.34 15.53 12.63
C PRO A 5 0.13 15.96 13.46
N THR A 6 0.20 17.16 14.05
CA THR A 6 -0.94 17.78 14.74
C THR A 6 -2.08 18.10 13.78
N SER A 7 -1.76 18.56 12.56
CA SER A 7 -2.77 18.89 11.54
C SER A 7 -2.26 18.67 10.10
N GLY A 8 -3.15 18.18 9.24
CA GLY A 8 -2.87 17.86 7.84
C GLY A 8 -2.13 16.52 7.66
N GLY A 9 -1.27 16.43 6.65
CA GLY A 9 -0.37 15.29 6.44
C GLY A 9 -1.04 13.98 6.01
N GLY A 10 -2.24 14.01 5.45
CA GLY A 10 -2.87 12.84 4.82
C GLY A 10 -2.01 12.22 3.71
N THR A 11 -2.29 10.95 3.38
CA THR A 11 -1.80 10.31 2.15
C THR A 11 -2.97 10.26 1.17
N THR A 12 -2.86 10.97 0.05
CA THR A 12 -3.94 11.11 -0.93
C THR A 12 -3.71 10.23 -2.16
N PHE A 13 -4.78 9.63 -2.66
CA PHE A 13 -4.86 8.88 -3.92
C PHE A 13 -5.86 9.61 -4.83
N PRO A 14 -5.41 10.61 -5.61
CA PRO A 14 -6.31 11.54 -6.30
C PRO A 14 -7.22 10.86 -7.32
N LEU A 15 -6.74 9.84 -8.02
CA LEU A 15 -7.54 9.11 -9.01
C LEU A 15 -8.59 8.18 -8.39
N LEU A 16 -8.51 7.95 -7.07
CA LEU A 16 -9.52 7.21 -6.30
C LEU A 16 -10.43 8.13 -5.49
N ASN A 17 -10.12 9.43 -5.42
CA ASN A 17 -10.78 10.38 -4.53
C ASN A 17 -10.76 9.93 -3.05
N ILE A 18 -9.63 9.35 -2.62
CA ILE A 18 -9.42 8.87 -1.25
C ILE A 18 -8.26 9.64 -0.63
N THR A 19 -8.43 10.06 0.62
CA THR A 19 -7.33 10.54 1.46
C THR A 19 -7.35 9.79 2.78
N VAL A 20 -6.21 9.18 3.12
CA VAL A 20 -6.04 8.46 4.38
C VAL A 20 -5.37 9.39 5.37
N MET A 21 -6.08 9.74 6.45
CA MET A 21 -5.51 10.51 7.55
C MET A 21 -4.70 9.59 8.48
N PRO A 22 -3.55 10.04 8.97
CA PRO A 22 -2.65 9.17 9.71
C PRO A 22 -2.97 9.09 11.21
N SER A 23 -2.96 7.88 11.76
CA SER A 23 -2.85 7.63 13.21
C SER A 23 -1.54 6.89 13.52
N ILE A 24 -1.06 6.99 14.76
CA ILE A 24 0.16 6.27 15.17
C ILE A 24 -0.04 4.75 15.02
N GLY A 25 0.95 4.07 14.43
CA GLY A 25 0.89 2.63 14.17
C GLY A 25 0.22 2.22 12.86
N ASP A 26 -0.55 3.11 12.20
CA ASP A 26 -1.26 2.76 10.97
C ASP A 26 -0.32 2.34 9.83
N VAL A 27 -0.74 1.34 9.06
CA VAL A 27 -0.07 0.95 7.81
C VAL A 27 -1.07 1.07 6.67
N VAL A 28 -0.70 1.82 5.64
CA VAL A 28 -1.42 1.85 4.37
C VAL A 28 -0.63 1.00 3.39
N PHE A 29 -1.27 -0.03 2.84
CA PHE A 29 -0.69 -0.95 1.88
C PHE A 29 -1.45 -0.87 0.56
N TRP A 30 -0.72 -0.86 -0.55
CA TRP A 30 -1.27 -0.91 -1.90
C TRP A 30 -0.22 -1.46 -2.87
N THR A 31 -0.65 -1.70 -4.10
CA THR A 31 0.21 -2.20 -5.18
C THR A 31 0.36 -1.18 -6.31
N ASN A 32 1.59 -0.97 -6.75
CA ASN A 32 1.90 -0.11 -7.90
C ASN A 32 1.75 -0.83 -9.24
N MET A 33 1.46 -2.13 -9.20
CA MET A 33 1.36 -3.03 -10.33
C MET A 33 -0.08 -3.55 -10.48
N ASN A 34 -0.50 -3.87 -11.69
CA ASN A 34 -1.75 -4.59 -11.94
C ASN A 34 -1.47 -6.10 -12.13
N ILE A 35 -2.53 -6.89 -12.33
CA ILE A 35 -2.40 -8.36 -12.48
C ILE A 35 -1.58 -8.80 -13.71
N TYR A 36 -1.38 -7.92 -14.70
CA TYR A 36 -0.58 -8.20 -15.90
C TYR A 36 0.86 -7.67 -15.77
N GLN A 37 1.31 -7.44 -14.54
CA GLN A 37 2.62 -6.89 -14.22
C GLN A 37 2.91 -5.47 -14.79
N GLY A 38 1.86 -4.78 -15.25
CA GLY A 38 1.95 -3.40 -15.74
C GLY A 38 1.71 -2.37 -14.63
N LEU A 39 1.93 -1.09 -14.93
CA LEU A 39 1.64 0.02 -14.01
C LEU A 39 0.15 0.04 -13.62
N ASN A 40 -0.12 0.21 -12.33
CA ASN A 40 -1.46 0.50 -11.83
C ASN A 40 -1.64 2.02 -11.69
N GLY A 41 -2.29 2.67 -12.67
CA GLY A 41 -2.49 4.13 -12.64
C GLY A 41 -3.21 4.62 -11.39
N LYS A 42 -4.14 3.85 -10.83
CA LYS A 42 -4.88 4.19 -9.60
C LYS A 42 -4.01 4.23 -8.33
N SER A 43 -2.77 3.75 -8.41
CA SER A 43 -1.80 3.80 -7.30
C SER A 43 -1.08 5.15 -7.17
N LEU A 44 -1.32 6.10 -8.09
CA LEU A 44 -0.80 7.46 -7.95
C LEU A 44 -1.19 8.01 -6.58
N HIS A 45 -0.18 8.42 -5.80
CA HIS A 45 -0.38 8.91 -4.45
C HIS A 45 0.62 10.02 -4.10
N GLY A 46 0.32 10.76 -3.05
CA GLY A 46 1.20 11.80 -2.52
C GLY A 46 0.91 12.13 -1.06
N GLY A 47 1.83 12.84 -0.42
CA GLY A 47 1.61 13.42 0.90
C GLY A 47 0.90 14.76 0.79
N CYS A 48 -0.22 14.93 1.48
CA CYS A 48 -0.83 16.24 1.69
C CYS A 48 0.08 17.13 2.55
N PRO A 49 -0.02 18.46 2.45
CA PRO A 49 0.71 19.39 3.31
C PRO A 49 0.51 19.09 4.80
N VAL A 50 1.59 19.18 5.57
CA VAL A 50 1.51 19.25 7.04
C VAL A 50 1.31 20.71 7.39
N TRP A 51 0.19 21.03 8.03
CA TRP A 51 -0.13 22.40 8.42
C TRP A 51 0.43 22.73 9.80
N GLU A 52 0.48 21.75 10.70
CA GLU A 52 1.00 21.91 12.05
C GLU A 52 1.64 20.60 12.56
N GLY A 53 2.77 20.73 13.27
CA GLY A 53 3.54 19.61 13.81
C GLY A 53 4.45 18.95 12.77
N GLU A 54 4.77 17.67 12.98
CA GLU A 54 5.69 16.91 12.13
C GLU A 54 5.11 15.51 11.84
N LYS A 55 5.20 15.09 10.57
CA LYS A 55 4.82 13.76 10.11
C LYS A 55 6.08 12.91 9.89
N VAL A 56 6.21 11.80 10.61
CA VAL A 56 7.30 10.83 10.42
C VAL A 56 6.77 9.50 9.92
N ILE A 57 7.31 9.02 8.80
CA ILE A 57 6.90 7.77 8.15
C ILE A 57 8.10 6.87 7.84
N ALA A 58 7.81 5.58 7.73
CA ALA A 58 8.67 4.61 7.05
C ALA A 58 7.93 4.08 5.82
N THR A 59 8.67 3.86 4.74
CA THR A 59 8.16 3.29 3.49
C THR A 59 8.95 2.03 3.17
N LEU A 60 8.24 0.92 2.94
CA LEU A 60 8.81 -0.33 2.47
C LEU A 60 8.35 -0.57 1.03
N TRP A 61 9.31 -0.78 0.13
CA TRP A 61 9.03 -1.22 -1.23
C TRP A 61 9.33 -2.70 -1.37
N ILE A 62 8.33 -3.45 -1.81
CA ILE A 62 8.45 -4.87 -2.15
C ILE A 62 8.44 -4.98 -3.68
N ARG A 63 9.37 -5.76 -4.23
CA ARG A 63 9.51 -5.98 -5.67
C ARG A 63 9.04 -7.40 -5.99
N SER A 64 8.37 -7.58 -7.13
CA SER A 64 7.74 -8.85 -7.50
C SER A 64 8.71 -9.94 -7.95
N TYR A 65 9.95 -9.60 -8.33
CA TYR A 65 10.92 -10.50 -8.99
C TYR A 65 10.86 -11.96 -8.51
N ASP A 66 10.27 -12.81 -9.35
CA ASP A 66 10.10 -14.26 -9.17
C ASP A 66 9.48 -14.66 -7.81
N GLN A 67 8.63 -13.81 -7.24
CA GLN A 67 7.91 -14.08 -6.00
C GLN A 67 6.48 -14.49 -6.30
N GLU A 68 6.20 -15.78 -6.16
CA GLU A 68 4.87 -16.40 -6.39
C GLU A 68 3.74 -15.65 -5.68
N LEU A 69 3.99 -15.17 -4.45
CA LEU A 69 3.04 -14.42 -3.62
C LEU A 69 2.59 -13.10 -4.27
N LEU A 70 3.43 -12.50 -5.11
CA LEU A 70 3.18 -11.24 -5.80
C LEU A 70 2.69 -11.44 -7.25
N GLU A 71 2.67 -12.68 -7.72
CA GLU A 71 2.22 -13.08 -9.06
C GLU A 71 0.89 -13.85 -9.04
N THR A 72 0.42 -14.28 -7.87
CA THR A 72 -0.84 -15.01 -7.73
C THR A 72 -2.06 -14.09 -7.94
N MET A 73 -3.02 -14.57 -8.74
CA MET A 73 -4.34 -13.96 -8.89
C MET A 73 -5.42 -14.75 -8.15
N THR A 74 -6.35 -14.04 -7.54
CA THR A 74 -7.63 -14.61 -7.08
C THR A 74 -8.49 -15.02 -8.28
N SER A 75 -9.48 -15.90 -8.06
CA SER A 75 -10.46 -16.32 -9.08
C SER A 75 -11.27 -15.18 -9.71
N LYS A 76 -11.23 -13.98 -9.10
CA LYS A 76 -11.90 -12.76 -9.59
C LYS A 76 -10.99 -11.84 -10.41
N GLY A 77 -9.74 -12.25 -10.68
CA GLY A 77 -8.80 -11.43 -11.47
C GLY A 77 -8.21 -10.25 -10.70
N HIS A 78 -8.05 -10.37 -9.38
CA HIS A 78 -7.30 -9.43 -8.55
C HIS A 78 -6.04 -10.10 -7.99
N MET A 79 -4.99 -9.33 -7.71
CA MET A 79 -3.84 -9.86 -6.98
C MET A 79 -4.26 -10.39 -5.62
N ASP A 80 -3.70 -11.53 -5.24
CA ASP A 80 -3.99 -12.19 -3.97
C ASP A 80 -3.18 -11.58 -2.82
N ILE A 81 -3.60 -10.37 -2.40
CA ILE A 81 -2.94 -9.64 -1.30
C ILE A 81 -3.04 -10.40 0.03
N ALA A 82 -4.06 -11.26 0.20
CA ALA A 82 -4.24 -12.02 1.43
C ALA A 82 -3.03 -12.93 1.70
N LYS A 83 -2.46 -13.54 0.65
CA LYS A 83 -1.22 -14.31 0.76
C LYS A 83 -0.05 -13.49 1.30
N LEU A 84 0.04 -12.18 1.04
CA LEU A 84 1.15 -11.34 1.53
C LEU A 84 1.06 -11.03 3.02
N ILE A 85 -0.12 -11.18 3.61
CA ILE A 85 -0.41 -10.82 5.00
C ILE A 85 -0.78 -12.05 5.84
N ASP A 86 -0.79 -13.25 5.27
CA ASP A 86 -1.05 -14.50 5.98
C ASP A 86 0.26 -15.03 6.63
N PRO A 87 0.35 -15.05 7.97
CA PRO A 87 1.53 -15.56 8.67
C PRO A 87 1.70 -17.09 8.54
N ASN A 88 0.70 -17.83 8.06
CA ASN A 88 0.71 -19.29 7.96
C ASN A 88 0.69 -19.78 6.49
N LEU A 89 1.45 -19.13 5.62
CA LEU A 89 1.67 -19.60 4.25
C LEU A 89 2.21 -21.04 4.26
N VAL A 90 1.34 -22.00 3.95
CA VAL A 90 1.72 -23.39 3.73
C VAL A 90 1.99 -23.58 2.24
N HIS A 91 3.24 -23.83 1.86
CA HIS A 91 3.55 -24.27 0.51
C HIS A 91 3.03 -25.70 0.34
N HIS A 92 2.05 -25.89 -0.54
CA HIS A 92 1.70 -27.21 -1.05
C HIS A 92 2.61 -27.50 -2.23
N GLU A 93 3.55 -28.44 -2.06
CA GLU A 93 4.39 -29.00 -3.13
C GLU A 93 3.56 -29.77 -4.16
#